data_AF-A0A5J5F3E4-F1
#
_entry.id   AF-A0A5J5F3E4-F1
#
_cell.length_a   1.000
_cell.length_b   1.000
_cell.length_c   1.000
_cell.angle_alpha   90.00
_cell.angle_beta   90.00
_cell.angle_gamma   90.00
#
_symmetry.space_group_name_H-M   'P 1'
#
loop_
_entity.id
_entity.type
_entity.pdbx_description
1 polymer ?
#
loop_
_entity_poly.entity_id
_entity_poly.type
_entity_poly.pdbx_seq_one_letter_code
_entity_poly.pdbx_strand_id
1 'polypeptide(L)'
;MTANRFLVPSLQTYVMWMIPSTTMSFSKIKQRIKNHLQKPHDYPSAPPPSHHHTPHPPPPHSYPSPNVSAPLPVPVGPHTNNPFTIEGIRLCRATWQHFWDARHSHFVTEKASTETVGDWHGYTLWPFVIGIEALLEAEAAAPGQFTSEIRTAFEACEKYRSRQRRGAYTAWVWFEGNDDVYYDDDAQVAIALLKAYELPTLRDRVYLIRAYEIVTFLFTGWDHKRGGMRWHVDKPEARNACTTNLSAVAALKLAAALQHTGQDPRSFGIPQSPGVADLLQFARNCSDWVVNELSEESGLIKDGAGGGPTWTYNTGTALYTVCLLQQFRAEEELAQRAYRLAEAAVDRGKSLFDQSNPSVEHRYWWDSTFFVQLLVEGLVEFVQVFGEFYPETAGQARLELRRHCEYLMKYMKGRDGLYVRNLRLYVVSMDHLRMYQELTGDTGRGPALDASERWSDEASMKLPVEQRGICKTLLGCGGAARSLLIAGRIV
;
A
#
# COMPACT_ATOMS: atom_id res chain seq x y z
N MET A 1 1.79 43.41 47.79
CA MET A 1 3.24 43.17 47.94
C MET A 1 3.61 41.95 47.14
N THR A 2 4.73 42.04 46.44
CA THR A 2 5.24 41.30 45.29
C THR A 2 5.44 39.78 45.45
N ALA A 3 5.16 39.02 44.38
CA ALA A 3 5.91 37.81 44.02
C ALA A 3 5.78 37.48 42.51
N ASN A 4 6.91 37.07 41.93
CA ASN A 4 7.24 36.93 40.52
C ASN A 4 6.40 35.90 39.73
N ARG A 5 6.07 36.22 38.47
CA ARG A 5 5.81 35.25 37.39
C ARG A 5 6.86 35.42 36.31
N PHE A 6 7.64 34.37 36.04
CA PHE A 6 8.46 34.25 34.84
C PHE A 6 7.54 33.92 33.65
N LEU A 7 7.64 34.75 32.62
CA LEU A 7 7.02 34.61 31.30
C LEU A 7 7.79 33.56 30.47
N VAL A 8 7.07 32.61 29.89
CA VAL A 8 7.54 31.79 28.77
C VAL A 8 6.82 32.29 27.51
N PRO A 9 7.50 32.67 26.43
CA PRO A 9 6.83 33.20 25.24
C PRO A 9 6.18 32.11 24.39
N SER A 10 5.01 32.49 23.86
CA SER A 10 4.15 31.80 22.90
C SER A 10 4.83 31.43 21.58
N LEU A 11 4.52 30.24 21.07
CA LEU A 11 4.78 29.82 19.69
C LEU A 11 3.59 30.21 18.78
N GLN A 12 3.80 31.25 17.97
CA GLN A 12 3.09 31.50 16.71
C GLN A 12 4.15 31.86 15.68
N THR A 13 4.18 31.17 14.53
CA THR A 13 4.29 31.73 13.15
C THR A 13 4.58 30.64 12.11
N TYR A 14 3.58 30.44 11.25
CA TYR A 14 3.53 30.17 9.80
C TYR A 14 4.21 29.01 9.05
N VAL A 15 3.34 28.44 8.20
CA VAL A 15 3.35 27.42 7.13
C VAL A 15 4.00 27.95 5.84
N MET A 16 4.63 27.10 4.99
CA MET A 16 4.15 26.71 3.63
C MET A 16 5.18 25.90 2.80
N TRP A 17 4.64 25.00 1.98
CA TRP A 17 5.24 24.18 0.90
C TRP A 17 6.00 22.89 1.25
N MET A 18 5.26 21.77 1.34
CA MET A 18 5.40 20.61 0.44
C MET A 18 4.49 19.46 0.93
N ILE A 19 3.59 19.02 0.04
CA ILE A 19 2.81 17.76 0.05
C ILE A 19 1.84 17.60 1.25
N PRO A 20 0.51 17.55 0.99
CA PRO A 20 -0.25 16.52 1.70
C PRO A 20 -1.47 15.98 0.96
N SER A 21 -1.50 14.65 0.76
CA SER A 21 -2.72 13.86 0.98
C SER A 21 -2.51 12.71 1.97
N THR A 22 -1.27 12.27 2.24
CA THR A 22 -0.97 11.19 3.21
C THR A 22 -0.28 11.64 4.50
N THR A 23 0.51 12.73 4.48
CA THR A 23 1.19 13.30 5.67
C THR A 23 0.25 14.07 6.60
N MET A 24 -0.94 14.47 6.13
CA MET A 24 -1.91 15.21 6.94
C MET A 24 -2.61 14.36 8.02
N SER A 25 -2.48 13.02 7.96
CA SER A 25 -3.08 12.08 8.92
C SER A 25 -2.28 11.99 10.23
N PHE A 26 -0.95 11.86 10.14
CA PHE A 26 -0.09 11.63 11.32
C PHE A 26 0.01 12.82 12.27
N SER A 27 -0.03 14.05 11.74
CA SER A 27 -0.07 15.25 12.59
C SER A 27 -1.40 15.34 13.34
N LYS A 28 -2.52 14.90 12.75
CA LYS A 28 -3.85 14.91 13.38
C LYS A 28 -4.01 13.85 14.46
N ILE A 29 -3.37 12.68 14.36
CA ILE A 29 -3.34 11.67 15.45
C ILE A 29 -2.56 12.21 16.65
N LYS A 30 -1.35 12.78 16.41
CA LYS A 30 -0.53 13.43 17.45
C LYS A 30 -1.24 14.64 18.07
N GLN A 31 -2.02 15.38 17.27
CA GLN A 31 -2.80 16.54 17.73
C GLN A 31 -4.12 16.16 18.42
N ARG A 32 -4.82 15.09 18.00
CA ARG A 32 -6.08 14.62 18.62
C ARG A 32 -5.87 14.03 20.01
N ILE A 33 -4.71 13.45 20.29
CA ILE A 33 -4.28 13.07 21.64
C ILE A 33 -4.02 14.31 22.52
N LYS A 34 -3.64 15.45 21.93
CA LYS A 34 -3.39 16.72 22.65
C LYS A 34 -4.60 17.67 22.75
N ASN A 35 -5.56 17.59 21.84
CA ASN A 35 -6.61 18.61 21.68
C ASN A 35 -8.02 18.04 21.92
N HIS A 36 -8.30 17.63 23.16
CA HIS A 36 -9.59 17.93 23.77
C HIS A 36 -9.63 19.43 24.05
N LEU A 37 -10.10 20.28 23.11
CA LEU A 37 -10.68 21.63 23.29
C LEU A 37 -10.77 22.43 21.96
N GLN A 38 -12.02 22.68 21.53
CA GLN A 38 -12.60 23.78 20.70
C GLN A 38 -12.15 24.09 19.23
N LYS A 39 -13.15 24.51 18.43
CA LYS A 39 -13.30 24.75 16.95
C LYS A 39 -13.34 26.28 16.60
N PRO A 40 -13.67 26.77 15.37
CA PRO A 40 -13.25 26.50 13.95
C PRO A 40 -13.04 27.78 13.07
N HIS A 41 -12.71 27.67 11.75
CA HIS A 41 -13.38 28.32 10.56
C HIS A 41 -12.53 28.54 9.24
N ASP A 42 -13.11 28.11 8.11
CA ASP A 42 -13.34 28.59 6.69
C ASP A 42 -12.40 29.34 5.68
N TYR A 43 -12.68 29.01 4.37
CA TYR A 43 -12.53 29.69 3.03
C TYR A 43 -11.23 29.54 2.18
N PRO A 44 -11.18 29.89 0.86
CA PRO A 44 -11.98 29.53 -0.34
C PRO A 44 -11.11 29.11 -1.59
N SER A 45 -11.78 28.91 -2.76
CA SER A 45 -11.36 28.25 -4.03
C SER A 45 -10.85 29.15 -5.20
N ALA A 46 -10.17 28.56 -6.21
CA ALA A 46 -9.76 29.20 -7.50
C ALA A 46 -9.51 28.14 -8.65
N PRO A 47 -9.35 28.51 -9.96
CA PRO A 47 -10.06 27.93 -11.14
C PRO A 47 -9.20 27.05 -12.12
N PRO A 48 -9.76 26.48 -13.21
CA PRO A 48 -9.12 25.39 -13.98
C PRO A 48 -8.47 25.84 -15.32
N PRO A 49 -7.59 25.00 -15.94
CA PRO A 49 -7.21 25.16 -17.34
C PRO A 49 -7.57 23.96 -18.24
N SER A 50 -7.35 24.19 -19.54
CA SER A 50 -8.00 23.68 -20.75
C SER A 50 -7.39 22.43 -21.41
N HIS A 51 -8.22 21.77 -22.22
CA HIS A 51 -8.01 20.50 -22.95
C HIS A 51 -7.07 20.57 -24.17
N HIS A 52 -6.28 19.50 -24.37
CA HIS A 52 -5.73 19.11 -25.67
C HIS A 52 -5.81 17.58 -25.87
N HIS A 53 -6.39 17.16 -26.99
CA HIS A 53 -6.61 15.76 -27.38
C HIS A 53 -5.34 15.06 -27.88
N THR A 54 -5.19 13.77 -27.54
CA THR A 54 -4.33 12.80 -28.26
C THR A 54 -5.04 11.45 -28.49
N PRO A 55 -4.59 10.63 -29.48
CA PRO A 55 -5.44 9.70 -30.24
C PRO A 55 -5.41 8.23 -29.79
N HIS A 56 -6.41 7.48 -30.24
CA HIS A 56 -6.75 6.09 -29.88
C HIS A 56 -5.77 5.00 -30.41
N PRO A 57 -5.61 3.88 -29.67
CA PRO A 57 -4.83 2.70 -30.08
C PRO A 57 -5.60 1.75 -31.03
N PRO A 58 -4.89 0.87 -31.77
CA PRO A 58 -5.47 -0.04 -32.77
C PRO A 58 -6.14 -1.28 -32.14
N PRO A 59 -7.02 -1.99 -32.89
CA PRO A 59 -7.80 -3.10 -32.35
C PRO A 59 -7.01 -4.43 -32.37
N PRO A 60 -7.06 -5.27 -31.31
CA PRO A 60 -6.54 -6.63 -31.37
C PRO A 60 -7.63 -7.69 -31.62
N HIS A 61 -7.15 -8.83 -32.13
CA HIS A 61 -7.89 -9.99 -32.60
C HIS A 61 -8.72 -10.70 -31.53
N SER A 62 -9.78 -11.40 -31.99
CA SER A 62 -10.78 -12.11 -31.20
C SER A 62 -10.21 -13.07 -30.14
N TYR A 63 -10.61 -12.85 -28.89
CA TYR A 63 -10.32 -13.71 -27.74
C TYR A 63 -11.13 -15.01 -27.78
N PRO A 64 -10.51 -16.20 -27.74
CA PRO A 64 -11.24 -17.42 -27.41
C PRO A 64 -11.64 -17.40 -25.94
N SER A 65 -12.87 -17.81 -25.63
CA SER A 65 -13.40 -17.87 -24.27
C SER A 65 -12.53 -18.78 -23.38
N PRO A 66 -11.98 -18.28 -22.25
CA PRO A 66 -11.28 -19.12 -21.30
C PRO A 66 -12.25 -20.09 -20.63
N ASN A 67 -11.80 -21.33 -20.45
CA ASN A 67 -12.55 -22.36 -19.77
C ASN A 67 -12.68 -22.01 -18.28
N VAL A 68 -13.87 -21.57 -17.86
CA VAL A 68 -14.24 -21.12 -16.48
C VAL A 68 -14.10 -22.23 -15.42
N SER A 69 -13.63 -23.41 -15.81
CA SER A 69 -13.38 -24.57 -14.94
C SER A 69 -11.91 -24.77 -14.60
N ALA A 70 -11.00 -23.94 -15.14
CA ALA A 70 -9.59 -24.05 -14.80
C ALA A 70 -9.41 -23.64 -13.32
N PRO A 71 -8.81 -24.50 -12.46
CA PRO A 71 -8.45 -24.08 -11.11
C PRO A 71 -7.58 -22.83 -11.20
N LEU A 72 -7.66 -21.95 -10.19
CA LEU A 72 -6.71 -20.86 -10.02
C LEU A 72 -5.29 -21.38 -10.33
N PRO A 73 -4.45 -20.60 -11.03
CA PRO A 73 -3.08 -21.02 -11.30
C PRO A 73 -2.46 -21.54 -10.00
N VAL A 74 -2.08 -22.82 -10.03
CA VAL A 74 -1.43 -23.48 -8.89
C VAL A 74 -0.26 -22.59 -8.49
N PRO A 75 -0.11 -22.23 -7.20
CA PRO A 75 1.02 -21.43 -6.76
C PRO A 75 2.28 -22.06 -7.31
N VAL A 76 3.03 -21.30 -8.12
CA VAL A 76 4.31 -21.77 -8.63
C VAL A 76 5.13 -22.16 -7.41
N GLY A 77 5.58 -23.42 -7.36
CA GLY A 77 6.23 -24.00 -6.18
C GLY A 77 7.39 -23.11 -5.71
N PRO A 78 7.73 -23.14 -4.41
CA PRO A 78 8.60 -22.14 -3.83
C PRO A 78 9.96 -22.12 -4.55
N HIS A 79 10.25 -21.03 -5.26
CA HIS A 79 11.54 -20.75 -5.87
C HIS A 79 12.57 -20.36 -4.80
N THR A 80 12.81 -21.26 -3.85
CA THR A 80 13.68 -21.03 -2.67
C THR A 80 15.13 -20.70 -3.04
N ASN A 81 15.54 -20.97 -4.28
CA ASN A 81 16.88 -20.67 -4.79
C ASN A 81 16.98 -19.33 -5.54
N ASN A 82 15.87 -18.61 -5.74
CA ASN A 82 15.90 -17.30 -6.39
C ASN A 82 16.56 -16.27 -5.45
N PRO A 83 17.55 -15.48 -5.90
CA PRO A 83 18.27 -14.54 -5.04
C PRO A 83 17.37 -13.45 -4.43
N PHE A 84 16.35 -12.99 -5.16
CA PHE A 84 15.37 -12.03 -4.66
C PHE A 84 14.51 -12.66 -3.57
N THR A 85 14.03 -13.89 -3.78
CA THR A 85 13.25 -14.64 -2.78
C THR A 85 14.08 -14.90 -1.51
N ILE A 86 15.34 -15.31 -1.64
CA ILE A 86 16.27 -15.52 -0.51
C ILE A 86 16.44 -14.23 0.30
N GLU A 87 16.70 -13.12 -0.37
CA GLU A 87 16.88 -11.83 0.30
C GLU A 87 15.58 -11.34 0.95
N GLY A 88 14.43 -11.55 0.30
CA GLY A 88 13.12 -11.23 0.85
C GLY A 88 12.82 -11.99 2.14
N ILE A 89 13.06 -13.31 2.16
CA ILE A 89 12.92 -14.16 3.36
C ILE A 89 13.85 -13.66 4.47
N ARG A 90 15.12 -13.38 4.14
CA ARG A 90 16.09 -12.84 5.10
C ARG A 90 15.63 -11.50 5.68
N LEU A 91 15.13 -10.61 4.84
CA LEU A 91 14.65 -9.29 5.26
C LEU A 91 13.41 -9.40 6.15
N CYS A 92 12.47 -10.31 5.88
CA CYS A 92 11.34 -10.56 6.77
C CYS A 92 11.78 -11.00 8.17
N ARG A 93 12.76 -11.90 8.25
CA ARG A 93 13.34 -12.32 9.55
C ARG A 93 14.00 -11.14 10.28
N ALA A 94 14.79 -10.34 9.57
CA ALA A 94 15.42 -9.15 10.15
C ALA A 94 14.40 -8.10 10.58
N THR A 95 13.32 -7.92 9.81
CA THR A 95 12.21 -7.01 10.13
C THR A 95 11.51 -7.44 11.41
N TRP A 96 11.18 -8.72 11.57
CA TRP A 96 10.62 -9.24 12.81
C TRP A 96 11.57 -9.01 14.00
N GLN A 97 12.83 -9.43 13.87
CA GLN A 97 13.83 -9.31 14.94
C GLN A 97 14.09 -7.87 15.37
N HIS A 98 14.02 -6.92 14.43
CA HIS A 98 14.32 -5.52 14.71
C HIS A 98 13.12 -4.76 15.26
N PHE A 99 11.93 -4.97 14.71
CA PHE A 99 10.76 -4.16 15.05
C PHE A 99 9.80 -4.83 16.03
N TRP A 100 9.77 -6.16 16.14
CA TRP A 100 8.82 -6.80 17.06
C TRP A 100 9.26 -6.67 18.51
N ASP A 101 8.41 -6.09 19.36
CA ASP A 101 8.61 -6.04 20.80
C ASP A 101 7.59 -6.92 21.53
N ALA A 102 8.10 -7.98 22.17
CA ALA A 102 7.27 -8.94 22.88
C ALA A 102 6.56 -8.33 24.11
N ARG A 103 7.18 -7.33 24.76
CA ARG A 103 6.64 -6.69 25.97
C ARG A 103 5.35 -5.95 25.68
N HIS A 104 5.31 -5.17 24.60
CA HIS A 104 4.13 -4.46 24.15
C HIS A 104 3.26 -5.34 23.25
N SER A 105 3.77 -6.48 22.79
CA SER A 105 3.22 -7.34 21.74
C SER A 105 2.79 -6.50 20.54
N HIS A 106 3.78 -5.79 19.98
CA HIS A 106 3.55 -4.75 18.98
C HIS A 106 4.83 -4.51 18.17
N PHE A 107 4.71 -3.97 16.95
CA PHE A 107 5.87 -3.45 16.24
C PHE A 107 6.27 -2.06 16.73
N VAL A 108 7.51 -1.90 17.15
CA VAL A 108 8.08 -0.66 17.69
C VAL A 108 9.35 -0.29 16.94
N THR A 109 9.88 0.89 17.21
CA THR A 109 11.21 1.28 16.77
C THR A 109 11.95 1.99 17.89
N GLU A 110 13.27 1.97 17.85
CA GLU A 110 14.12 2.50 18.92
C GLU A 110 13.82 3.99 19.20
N LYS A 111 13.60 4.77 18.14
CA LYS A 111 13.28 6.19 18.20
C LYS A 111 12.07 6.50 17.36
N ALA A 112 11.29 7.50 17.75
CA ALA A 112 10.07 7.85 17.03
C ALA A 112 10.32 8.05 15.53
N SER A 113 9.52 7.39 14.70
CA SER A 113 9.39 7.65 13.27
C SER A 113 8.06 8.35 12.97
N THR A 114 7.86 8.77 11.71
CA THR A 114 6.66 9.54 11.31
C THR A 114 5.38 8.74 11.59
N GLU A 115 5.44 7.42 11.49
CA GLU A 115 4.32 6.49 11.61
C GLU A 115 4.16 5.90 13.02
N THR A 116 4.87 6.44 14.01
CA THR A 116 4.86 5.92 15.38
C THR A 116 4.19 6.85 16.37
N VAL A 117 3.58 6.25 17.40
CA VAL A 117 2.79 6.92 18.43
C VAL A 117 3.23 6.46 19.82
N GLY A 118 3.17 7.39 20.78
CA GLY A 118 3.46 7.13 22.19
C GLY A 118 4.95 7.04 22.53
N ASP A 119 5.24 6.98 23.81
CA ASP A 119 6.61 7.00 24.36
C ASP A 119 7.40 5.71 24.10
N TRP A 120 6.70 4.65 23.69
CA TRP A 120 7.28 3.37 23.29
C TRP A 120 7.37 3.22 21.75
N HIS A 121 7.05 4.28 21.00
CA HIS A 121 7.20 4.37 19.55
C HIS A 121 6.55 3.22 18.76
N GLY A 122 5.32 2.87 19.12
CA GLY A 122 4.59 1.83 18.41
C GLY A 122 4.06 2.28 17.06
N TYR A 123 4.04 1.38 16.08
CA TYR A 123 3.53 1.66 14.73
C TYR A 123 2.00 1.73 14.67
N THR A 124 1.47 2.65 13.86
CA THR A 124 0.04 2.70 13.47
C THR A 124 -0.37 1.47 12.64
N LEU A 125 -1.67 1.31 12.39
CA LEU A 125 -2.23 0.12 11.74
C LEU A 125 -1.63 -0.14 10.35
N TRP A 126 -1.56 0.88 9.49
CA TRP A 126 -1.05 0.70 8.13
C TRP A 126 0.38 0.11 8.03
N PRO A 127 1.41 0.66 8.72
CA PRO A 127 2.71 -0.02 8.80
C PRO A 127 2.64 -1.42 9.40
N PHE A 128 1.80 -1.60 10.42
CA PHE A 128 1.66 -2.88 11.13
C PHE A 128 1.18 -3.97 10.18
N VAL A 129 0.15 -3.70 9.37
CA VAL A 129 -0.38 -4.66 8.40
C VAL A 129 0.59 -4.94 7.25
N ILE A 130 1.34 -3.94 6.76
CA ILE A 130 2.41 -4.17 5.77
C ILE A 130 3.50 -5.11 6.33
N GLY A 131 3.81 -5.01 7.63
CA GLY A 131 4.68 -5.95 8.32
C GLY A 131 4.13 -7.39 8.29
N ILE A 132 2.84 -7.57 8.58
CA ILE A 132 2.17 -8.87 8.49
C ILE A 132 2.18 -9.40 7.06
N GLU A 133 1.84 -8.58 6.07
CA GLU A 133 1.82 -8.97 4.66
C GLU A 133 3.19 -9.44 4.19
N ALA A 134 4.27 -8.77 4.59
CA ALA A 134 5.64 -9.22 4.30
C ALA A 134 5.93 -10.62 4.87
N LEU A 135 5.51 -10.88 6.12
CA LEU A 135 5.65 -12.21 6.73
C LEU A 135 4.80 -13.26 6.00
N LEU A 136 3.59 -12.91 5.57
CA LEU A 136 2.72 -13.80 4.79
C LEU A 136 3.34 -14.17 3.43
N GLU A 137 3.98 -13.23 2.74
CA GLU A 137 4.70 -13.54 1.50
C GLU A 137 5.92 -14.44 1.77
N ALA A 138 6.60 -14.25 2.90
CA ALA A 138 7.72 -15.10 3.28
C ALA A 138 7.28 -16.50 3.68
N GLU A 139 6.13 -16.63 4.36
CA GLU A 139 5.50 -17.92 4.68
C GLU A 139 5.05 -18.66 3.41
N ALA A 140 4.53 -17.95 2.41
CA ALA A 140 4.22 -18.53 1.12
C ALA A 140 5.48 -19.08 0.41
N ALA A 141 6.61 -18.36 0.51
CA ALA A 141 7.88 -18.76 -0.10
C ALA A 141 8.65 -19.83 0.71
N ALA A 142 8.47 -19.86 2.03
CA ALA A 142 9.12 -20.78 2.96
C ALA A 142 8.12 -21.26 4.04
N PRO A 143 7.20 -22.18 3.68
CA PRO A 143 6.12 -22.61 4.57
C PRO A 143 6.63 -23.14 5.91
N GLY A 144 6.01 -22.69 7.00
CA GLY A 144 6.32 -23.11 8.37
C GLY A 144 7.38 -22.26 9.07
N GLN A 145 8.06 -21.35 8.38
CA GLN A 145 9.18 -20.58 8.97
C GLN A 145 8.73 -19.32 9.72
N PHE A 146 7.53 -18.80 9.46
CA PHE A 146 7.02 -17.55 10.04
C PHE A 146 5.63 -17.73 10.67
N THR A 147 5.13 -18.97 10.76
CA THR A 147 3.77 -19.26 11.24
C THR A 147 3.51 -18.70 12.65
N SER A 148 4.47 -18.83 13.57
CA SER A 148 4.34 -18.29 14.93
C SER A 148 4.25 -16.78 14.96
N GLU A 149 5.16 -16.12 14.25
CA GLU A 149 5.28 -14.67 14.14
C GLU A 149 4.00 -14.08 13.56
N ILE A 150 3.45 -14.69 12.51
CA ILE A 150 2.22 -14.25 11.87
C ILE A 150 1.03 -14.39 12.82
N ARG A 151 0.88 -15.53 13.52
CA ARG A 151 -0.20 -15.72 14.50
C ARG A 151 -0.13 -14.68 15.61
N THR A 152 1.07 -14.49 16.18
CA THR A 152 1.32 -13.49 17.21
C THR A 152 1.02 -12.06 16.72
N ALA A 153 1.40 -11.72 15.48
CA ALA A 153 1.11 -10.42 14.90
C ALA A 153 -0.40 -10.20 14.69
N PHE A 154 -1.14 -11.20 14.20
CA PHE A 154 -2.60 -11.10 14.06
C PHE A 154 -3.32 -10.98 15.40
N GLU A 155 -2.89 -11.72 16.43
CA GLU A 155 -3.41 -11.56 17.79
C GLU A 155 -3.20 -10.13 18.30
N ALA A 156 -2.04 -9.54 18.06
CA ALA A 156 -1.77 -8.15 18.39
C ALA A 156 -2.55 -7.15 17.52
N CYS A 157 -2.83 -7.48 16.25
CA CYS A 157 -3.64 -6.65 15.35
C CYS A 157 -5.07 -6.44 15.88
N GLU A 158 -5.61 -7.37 16.68
CA GLU A 158 -6.91 -7.21 17.33
C GLU A 158 -6.96 -6.03 18.32
N LYS A 159 -5.82 -5.50 18.77
CA LYS A 159 -5.76 -4.28 19.59
C LYS A 159 -6.27 -3.03 18.87
N TYR A 160 -6.19 -2.99 17.54
CA TYR A 160 -6.71 -1.90 16.72
C TYR A 160 -8.21 -2.04 16.45
N ARG A 161 -8.79 -3.21 16.71
CA ARG A 161 -10.18 -3.50 16.38
C ARG A 161 -11.13 -2.62 17.18
N SER A 162 -12.02 -1.92 16.48
CA SER A 162 -13.03 -1.09 17.11
C SER A 162 -14.05 -1.92 17.89
N ARG A 163 -14.32 -1.51 19.14
CA ARG A 163 -15.41 -2.08 19.94
C ARG A 163 -16.76 -1.39 19.69
N GLN A 164 -16.76 -0.25 19.00
CA GLN A 164 -17.97 0.53 18.70
C GLN A 164 -18.48 0.30 17.28
N ARG A 165 -17.60 -0.04 16.34
CA ARG A 165 -17.92 -0.29 14.93
C ARG A 165 -17.50 -1.69 14.54
N ARG A 166 -18.46 -2.61 14.39
CA ARG A 166 -18.17 -4.00 14.02
C ARG A 166 -17.43 -4.06 12.68
N GLY A 167 -16.32 -4.79 12.63
CA GLY A 167 -15.53 -4.98 11.42
C GLY A 167 -14.54 -3.85 11.11
N ALA A 168 -14.56 -2.74 11.87
CA ALA A 168 -13.62 -1.65 11.67
C ALA A 168 -12.38 -1.77 12.57
N TYR A 169 -11.24 -1.31 12.07
CA TYR A 169 -9.98 -1.17 12.79
C TYR A 169 -9.58 0.32 12.80
N THR A 170 -9.16 0.82 13.97
CA THR A 170 -8.72 2.21 14.12
C THR A 170 -7.25 2.36 13.68
N ALA A 171 -6.87 3.55 13.22
CA ALA A 171 -5.51 3.88 12.79
C ALA A 171 -4.45 3.66 13.88
N TRP A 172 -4.87 3.73 15.14
CA TRP A 172 -4.08 3.39 16.32
C TRP A 172 -4.79 2.34 17.17
N VAL A 173 -4.12 1.78 18.18
CA VAL A 173 -4.73 0.91 19.18
C VAL A 173 -6.03 1.52 19.71
N TRP A 174 -7.06 0.69 19.80
CA TRP A 174 -8.39 1.13 20.17
C TRP A 174 -8.46 1.59 21.64
N PHE A 175 -9.17 2.68 21.87
CA PHE A 175 -9.63 3.16 23.17
C PHE A 175 -10.99 3.85 23.00
N GLU A 176 -11.74 4.05 24.08
CA GLU A 176 -13.05 4.70 24.01
C GLU A 176 -12.92 6.13 23.44
N GLY A 177 -13.68 6.42 22.38
CA GLY A 177 -13.62 7.69 21.65
C GLY A 177 -12.58 7.74 20.52
N ASN A 178 -11.81 6.67 20.29
CA ASN A 178 -11.01 6.55 19.08
C ASN A 178 -11.89 6.12 17.89
N ASP A 179 -12.21 7.08 17.03
CA ASP A 179 -13.00 6.90 15.80
C ASP A 179 -12.18 7.16 14.51
N ASP A 180 -10.85 7.21 14.62
CA ASP A 180 -9.97 7.41 13.46
C ASP A 180 -9.87 6.11 12.66
N VAL A 181 -10.75 5.94 11.67
CA VAL A 181 -10.96 4.68 10.93
C VAL A 181 -10.87 4.96 9.43
N TYR A 182 -9.95 4.25 8.78
CA TYR A 182 -9.63 4.39 7.36
C TYR A 182 -10.01 3.10 6.63
N TYR A 183 -10.84 3.22 5.60
CA TYR A 183 -11.34 2.04 4.88
C TYR A 183 -10.24 1.31 4.10
N ASP A 184 -9.17 2.00 3.70
CA ASP A 184 -8.00 1.41 3.05
C ASP A 184 -7.11 0.62 4.02
N ASP A 185 -6.99 1.06 5.27
CA ASP A 185 -6.32 0.29 6.32
C ASP A 185 -7.10 -1.01 6.60
N ASP A 186 -8.42 -0.89 6.81
CA ASP A 186 -9.32 -2.03 6.98
C ASP A 186 -9.25 -3.01 5.81
N ALA A 187 -9.25 -2.52 4.58
CA ALA A 187 -9.13 -3.37 3.39
C ALA A 187 -7.82 -4.15 3.36
N GLN A 188 -6.68 -3.55 3.73
CA GLN A 188 -5.40 -4.27 3.85
C GLN A 188 -5.44 -5.34 4.94
N VAL A 189 -6.08 -5.08 6.08
CA VAL A 189 -6.26 -6.10 7.13
C VAL A 189 -7.09 -7.28 6.61
N ALA A 190 -8.18 -7.03 5.89
CA ALA A 190 -8.98 -8.08 5.27
C ALA A 190 -8.18 -8.90 4.25
N ILE A 191 -7.38 -8.25 3.40
CA ILE A 191 -6.51 -8.91 2.41
C ILE A 191 -5.48 -9.81 3.11
N ALA A 192 -4.82 -9.32 4.16
CA ALA A 192 -3.84 -10.09 4.93
C ALA A 192 -4.49 -11.31 5.61
N LEU A 193 -5.66 -11.16 6.21
CA LEU A 193 -6.42 -12.27 6.82
C LEU A 193 -6.83 -13.33 5.79
N LEU A 194 -7.28 -12.92 4.62
CA LEU A 194 -7.65 -13.84 3.53
C LEU A 194 -6.43 -14.60 3.01
N LYS A 195 -5.29 -13.92 2.86
CA LYS A 195 -4.02 -14.57 2.51
C LYS A 195 -3.59 -15.59 3.57
N ALA A 196 -3.72 -15.26 4.86
CA ALA A 196 -3.44 -16.20 5.95
C ALA A 196 -4.36 -17.42 5.91
N TYR A 197 -5.64 -17.22 5.60
CA TYR A 197 -6.61 -18.31 5.45
C TYR A 197 -6.30 -19.23 4.26
N GLU A 198 -5.79 -18.67 3.16
CA GLU A 198 -5.38 -19.43 1.98
C GLU A 198 -4.17 -20.33 2.28
N LEU A 199 -3.22 -19.86 3.09
CA LEU A 199 -1.98 -20.58 3.43
C LEU A 199 -2.25 -21.82 4.33
N PRO A 200 -1.86 -23.04 3.92
CA PRO A 200 -2.14 -24.27 4.68
C PRO A 200 -1.58 -24.30 6.11
N THR A 201 -0.44 -23.63 6.36
CA THR A 201 0.22 -23.58 7.68
C THR A 201 -0.51 -22.68 8.69
N LEU A 202 -1.32 -21.74 8.17
CA LEU A 202 -2.03 -20.73 8.97
C LEU A 202 -3.54 -20.91 8.98
N ARG A 203 -4.11 -21.65 8.02
CA ARG A 203 -5.54 -21.76 7.79
C ARG A 203 -6.36 -21.97 9.07
N ASP A 204 -6.99 -20.89 9.51
CA ASP A 204 -7.92 -20.86 10.63
C ASP A 204 -9.20 -20.11 10.23
N ARG A 205 -10.35 -20.69 10.57
CA ARG A 205 -11.66 -20.12 10.26
C ARG A 205 -11.85 -18.74 10.89
N VAL A 206 -11.15 -18.42 11.98
CA VAL A 206 -11.19 -17.08 12.59
C VAL A 206 -10.77 -16.01 11.58
N TYR A 207 -9.76 -16.27 10.73
CA TYR A 207 -9.29 -15.30 9.74
C TYR A 207 -10.33 -15.02 8.66
N LEU A 208 -11.01 -16.06 8.16
CA LEU A 208 -12.10 -15.91 7.19
C LEU A 208 -13.27 -15.12 7.78
N ILE A 209 -13.70 -15.47 9.01
CA ILE A 209 -14.78 -14.74 9.69
C ILE A 209 -14.39 -13.27 9.88
N ARG A 210 -13.13 -13.00 10.23
CA ARG A 210 -12.65 -11.64 10.46
C ARG A 210 -12.59 -10.81 9.19
N ALA A 211 -12.05 -11.37 8.13
CA ALA A 211 -12.07 -10.73 6.81
C ALA A 211 -13.51 -10.46 6.35
N TYR A 212 -14.43 -11.40 6.60
CA TYR A 212 -15.84 -11.21 6.27
C TYR A 212 -16.47 -10.02 7.03
N GLU A 213 -16.21 -9.89 8.34
CA GLU A 213 -16.69 -8.74 9.12
C GLU A 213 -16.15 -7.42 8.58
N ILE A 214 -14.87 -7.38 8.21
CA ILE A 214 -14.23 -6.19 7.68
C ILE A 214 -14.80 -5.85 6.30
N VAL A 215 -14.92 -6.80 5.38
CA VAL A 215 -15.50 -6.55 4.04
C VAL A 215 -16.96 -6.10 4.14
N THR A 216 -17.73 -6.65 5.09
CA THR A 216 -19.09 -6.16 5.37
C THR A 216 -19.06 -4.69 5.84
N PHE A 217 -18.08 -4.31 6.66
CA PHE A 217 -17.87 -2.91 7.02
C PHE A 217 -17.47 -2.04 5.82
N LEU A 218 -16.62 -2.52 4.91
CA LEU A 218 -16.22 -1.79 3.70
C LEU A 218 -17.42 -1.40 2.83
N PHE A 219 -18.47 -2.22 2.74
CA PHE A 219 -19.68 -1.88 1.98
C PHE A 219 -20.33 -0.57 2.47
N THR A 220 -20.16 -0.23 3.76
CA THR A 220 -20.68 1.03 4.31
C THR A 220 -19.91 2.25 3.82
N GLY A 221 -18.70 2.07 3.29
CA GLY A 221 -17.85 3.15 2.77
C GLY A 221 -18.20 3.60 1.36
N TRP A 222 -18.98 2.81 0.61
CA TRP A 222 -19.37 3.15 -0.76
C TRP A 222 -20.29 4.37 -0.80
N ASP A 223 -19.96 5.36 -1.63
CA ASP A 223 -20.84 6.50 -1.87
C ASP A 223 -21.90 6.13 -2.91
N HIS A 224 -23.12 5.82 -2.47
CA HIS A 224 -24.21 5.44 -3.37
C HIS A 224 -24.67 6.55 -4.33
N LYS A 225 -24.30 7.82 -4.11
CA LYS A 225 -24.67 8.93 -4.99
C LYS A 225 -23.62 9.18 -6.06
N ARG A 226 -22.33 9.04 -5.72
CA ARG A 226 -21.20 9.44 -6.58
C ARG A 226 -20.32 8.28 -7.02
N GLY A 227 -20.56 7.09 -6.49
CA GLY A 227 -19.64 5.97 -6.56
C GLY A 227 -18.33 6.25 -5.81
N GLY A 228 -17.48 5.24 -5.80
CA GLY A 228 -16.18 5.30 -5.14
C GLY A 228 -16.27 5.12 -3.63
N MET A 229 -15.18 4.62 -3.06
CA MET A 229 -15.09 4.40 -1.62
C MET A 229 -14.61 5.67 -0.92
N ARG A 230 -15.30 6.02 0.17
CA ARG A 230 -14.81 7.04 1.10
C ARG A 230 -13.48 6.59 1.70
N TRP A 231 -12.51 7.48 1.77
CA TRP A 231 -11.21 7.18 2.36
C TRP A 231 -11.29 6.96 3.88
N HIS A 232 -11.99 7.85 4.57
CA HIS A 232 -12.13 7.83 6.03
C HIS A 232 -13.60 7.99 6.41
N VAL A 233 -14.01 7.38 7.52
CA VAL A 233 -15.41 7.37 7.99
C VAL A 233 -16.01 8.78 8.16
N ASP A 234 -15.21 9.73 8.62
CA ASP A 234 -15.59 11.15 8.82
C ASP A 234 -15.26 12.08 7.64
N LYS A 235 -14.81 11.53 6.49
CA LYS A 235 -14.45 12.31 5.30
C LYS A 235 -15.35 11.92 4.12
N PRO A 236 -16.64 12.30 4.15
CA PRO A 236 -17.60 11.88 3.13
C PRO A 236 -17.23 12.34 1.71
N GLU A 237 -16.44 13.41 1.60
CA GLU A 237 -16.02 13.99 0.33
C GLU A 237 -14.74 13.35 -0.25
N ALA A 238 -13.95 12.64 0.54
CA ALA A 238 -12.69 12.07 0.09
C ALA A 238 -12.94 10.69 -0.51
N ARG A 239 -12.92 10.57 -1.85
CA ARG A 239 -13.04 9.30 -2.58
C ARG A 239 -11.75 9.06 -3.34
N ASN A 240 -11.03 8.02 -2.97
CA ASN A 240 -9.65 7.80 -3.40
C ASN A 240 -9.49 6.45 -4.12
N ALA A 241 -8.53 6.40 -5.05
CA ALA A 241 -8.18 5.18 -5.75
C ALA A 241 -7.74 4.08 -4.78
N CYS A 242 -6.93 4.44 -3.78
CA CYS A 242 -6.40 3.54 -2.77
C CYS A 242 -7.48 2.67 -2.13
N THR A 243 -8.44 3.33 -1.50
CA THR A 243 -9.53 2.68 -0.79
C THR A 243 -10.43 1.91 -1.73
N THR A 244 -10.73 2.47 -2.91
CA THR A 244 -11.66 1.85 -3.84
C THR A 244 -11.09 0.56 -4.42
N ASN A 245 -9.83 0.57 -4.86
CA ASN A 245 -9.17 -0.62 -5.38
C ASN A 245 -8.91 -1.66 -4.28
N LEU A 246 -8.38 -1.27 -3.12
CA LEU A 246 -8.13 -2.21 -2.02
C LEU A 246 -9.43 -2.86 -1.51
N SER A 247 -10.53 -2.12 -1.45
CA SER A 247 -11.84 -2.68 -1.10
C SER A 247 -12.34 -3.68 -2.14
N ALA A 248 -12.11 -3.42 -3.43
CA ALA A 248 -12.42 -4.35 -4.50
C ALA A 248 -11.58 -5.64 -4.39
N VAL A 249 -10.27 -5.52 -4.15
CA VAL A 249 -9.37 -6.66 -3.95
C VAL A 249 -9.80 -7.50 -2.75
N ALA A 250 -10.13 -6.87 -1.61
CA ALA A 250 -10.61 -7.55 -0.42
C ALA A 250 -11.92 -8.33 -0.70
N ALA A 251 -12.87 -7.71 -1.42
CA ALA A 251 -14.13 -8.35 -1.79
C ALA A 251 -13.93 -9.54 -2.76
N LEU A 252 -13.04 -9.40 -3.76
CA LEU A 252 -12.72 -10.46 -4.72
C LEU A 252 -12.04 -11.64 -4.05
N LYS A 253 -11.06 -11.40 -3.18
CA LYS A 253 -10.39 -12.45 -2.41
C LYS A 253 -11.38 -13.16 -1.47
N LEU A 254 -12.30 -12.43 -0.84
CA LEU A 254 -13.34 -13.04 -0.02
C LEU A 254 -14.29 -13.90 -0.85
N ALA A 255 -14.72 -13.41 -2.02
CA ALA A 255 -15.56 -14.17 -2.94
C ALA A 255 -14.88 -15.49 -3.37
N ALA A 256 -13.59 -15.44 -3.69
CA ALA A 256 -12.79 -16.62 -4.04
C ALA A 256 -12.71 -17.61 -2.86
N ALA A 257 -12.42 -17.12 -1.65
CA ALA A 257 -12.36 -17.95 -0.46
C ALA A 257 -13.69 -18.65 -0.16
N LEU A 258 -14.82 -17.96 -0.31
CA LEU A 258 -16.15 -18.54 -0.12
C LEU A 258 -16.49 -19.60 -1.18
N GLN A 259 -16.17 -19.33 -2.45
CA GLN A 259 -16.38 -20.31 -3.53
C GLN A 259 -15.52 -21.56 -3.33
N HIS A 260 -14.24 -21.41 -3.03
CA HIS A 260 -13.33 -22.56 -2.86
C HIS A 260 -13.68 -23.44 -1.66
N THR A 261 -14.17 -22.82 -0.57
CA THR A 261 -14.44 -23.56 0.67
C THR A 261 -15.88 -24.03 0.80
N GLY A 262 -16.79 -23.51 -0.03
CA GLY A 262 -18.23 -23.78 0.07
C GLY A 262 -18.86 -23.32 1.38
N GLN A 263 -18.17 -22.46 2.15
CA GLN A 263 -18.71 -21.98 3.42
C GLN A 263 -19.89 -21.03 3.18
N ASP A 264 -20.98 -21.29 3.89
CA ASP A 264 -22.14 -20.42 3.90
C ASP A 264 -21.89 -19.21 4.81
N PRO A 265 -21.84 -17.97 4.29
CA PRO A 265 -21.63 -16.77 5.10
C PRO A 265 -22.65 -16.59 6.24
N ARG A 266 -23.86 -17.13 6.09
CA ARG A 266 -24.88 -17.11 7.15
C ARG A 266 -24.40 -17.81 8.43
N SER A 267 -23.49 -18.77 8.30
CA SER A 267 -22.88 -19.48 9.43
C SER A 267 -21.94 -18.60 10.29
N PHE A 268 -21.62 -17.39 9.84
CA PHE A 268 -20.74 -16.46 10.57
C PHE A 268 -21.49 -15.58 11.58
N GLY A 269 -22.84 -15.59 11.58
CA GLY A 269 -23.63 -14.77 12.50
C GLY A 269 -23.46 -13.26 12.29
N ILE A 270 -23.24 -12.85 11.04
CA ILE A 270 -23.07 -11.45 10.64
C ILE A 270 -24.36 -10.99 9.94
N PRO A 271 -25.13 -10.02 10.50
CA PRO A 271 -26.32 -9.49 9.84
C PRO A 271 -25.96 -8.76 8.53
N GLN A 272 -26.86 -8.78 7.54
CA GLN A 272 -26.69 -8.08 6.25
C GLN A 272 -25.40 -8.47 5.50
N SER A 273 -25.11 -9.76 5.55
CA SER A 273 -23.95 -10.43 4.96
C SER A 273 -23.99 -10.44 3.43
N PRO A 274 -23.02 -9.82 2.71
CA PRO A 274 -22.93 -9.91 1.25
C PRO A 274 -22.60 -11.34 0.79
N GLY A 275 -23.38 -11.86 -0.15
CA GLY A 275 -23.06 -13.12 -0.83
C GLY A 275 -21.97 -12.94 -1.88
N VAL A 276 -21.54 -14.05 -2.51
CA VAL A 276 -20.53 -14.02 -3.58
C VAL A 276 -20.94 -13.08 -4.72
N ALA A 277 -22.22 -13.09 -5.13
CA ALA A 277 -22.70 -12.19 -6.18
C ALA A 277 -22.59 -10.71 -5.80
N ASP A 278 -22.91 -10.36 -4.54
CA ASP A 278 -22.80 -8.99 -4.04
C ASP A 278 -21.35 -8.52 -4.00
N LEU A 279 -20.43 -9.41 -3.58
CA LEU A 279 -18.99 -9.14 -3.55
C LEU A 279 -18.44 -8.87 -4.96
N LEU A 280 -18.80 -9.70 -5.94
CA LEU A 280 -18.38 -9.52 -7.33
C LEU A 280 -18.94 -8.24 -7.94
N GLN A 281 -20.21 -7.93 -7.69
CA GLN A 281 -20.82 -6.69 -8.18
C GLN A 281 -20.19 -5.45 -7.54
N PHE A 282 -19.93 -5.49 -6.23
CA PHE A 282 -19.24 -4.41 -5.52
C PHE A 282 -17.84 -4.16 -6.09
N ALA A 283 -17.07 -5.23 -6.33
CA ALA A 283 -15.75 -5.12 -6.92
C ALA A 283 -15.78 -4.59 -8.36
N ARG A 284 -16.76 -5.01 -9.18
CA ARG A 284 -16.96 -4.47 -10.53
C ARG A 284 -17.28 -2.97 -10.48
N ASN A 285 -18.19 -2.55 -9.60
CA ASN A 285 -18.53 -1.13 -9.42
C ASN A 285 -17.30 -0.30 -9.01
N CYS A 286 -16.46 -0.83 -8.11
CA CYS A 286 -15.21 -0.20 -7.71
C CYS A 286 -14.25 -0.04 -8.90
N SER A 287 -14.03 -1.12 -9.68
CA SER A 287 -13.15 -1.09 -10.85
C SER A 287 -13.65 -0.11 -11.91
N ASP A 288 -14.95 -0.14 -12.22
CA ASP A 288 -15.57 0.76 -13.20
C ASP A 288 -15.44 2.22 -12.75
N TRP A 289 -15.71 2.53 -11.48
CA TRP A 289 -15.56 3.89 -10.96
C TRP A 289 -14.11 4.40 -11.03
N VAL A 290 -13.13 3.57 -10.65
CA VAL A 290 -11.72 3.97 -10.73
C VAL A 290 -11.32 4.24 -12.17
N VAL A 291 -11.70 3.38 -13.12
CA VAL A 291 -11.37 3.57 -14.53
C VAL A 291 -12.05 4.82 -15.09
N ASN A 292 -13.33 5.03 -14.80
CA ASN A 292 -14.10 6.13 -15.39
C ASN A 292 -13.74 7.50 -14.79
N GLU A 293 -13.52 7.58 -13.48
CA GLU A 293 -13.33 8.85 -12.79
C GLU A 293 -11.86 9.22 -12.58
N LEU A 294 -10.98 8.21 -12.45
CA LEU A 294 -9.61 8.41 -11.98
C LEU A 294 -8.52 8.10 -13.02
N SER A 295 -8.88 7.57 -14.19
CA SER A 295 -7.90 7.40 -15.28
C SER A 295 -7.51 8.75 -15.88
N GLU A 296 -6.22 8.99 -15.98
CA GLU A 296 -5.66 10.10 -16.73
C GLU A 296 -5.41 9.68 -18.19
N GLU A 297 -5.23 10.65 -19.11
CA GLU A 297 -4.92 10.36 -20.53
C GLU A 297 -3.66 9.49 -20.69
N SER A 298 -2.73 9.58 -19.75
CA SER A 298 -1.53 8.74 -19.68
C SER A 298 -1.81 7.25 -19.44
N GLY A 299 -3.04 6.87 -19.08
CA GLY A 299 -3.42 5.52 -18.63
C GLY A 299 -3.10 5.23 -17.16
N LEU A 300 -2.54 6.21 -16.43
CA LEU A 300 -2.28 6.10 -14.99
C LEU A 300 -3.48 6.54 -14.16
N ILE A 301 -3.55 6.06 -12.91
CA ILE A 301 -4.64 6.35 -11.99
C ILE A 301 -4.21 7.45 -10.99
N LYS A 302 -4.96 8.56 -10.95
CA LYS A 302 -4.72 9.66 -9.99
C LYS A 302 -5.17 9.29 -8.57
N ASP A 303 -4.77 10.11 -7.60
CA ASP A 303 -5.00 9.88 -6.17
C ASP A 303 -6.49 9.71 -5.78
N GLY A 304 -7.35 10.56 -6.30
CA GLY A 304 -8.79 10.49 -6.03
C GLY A 304 -9.61 11.51 -6.80
N ALA A 305 -10.90 11.55 -6.51
CA ALA A 305 -11.86 12.42 -7.18
C ALA A 305 -11.55 13.92 -6.99
N GLY A 306 -10.76 14.26 -5.96
CA GLY A 306 -10.26 15.62 -5.72
C GLY A 306 -9.02 16.00 -6.54
N GLY A 307 -8.54 15.13 -7.43
CA GLY A 307 -7.24 15.28 -8.09
C GLY A 307 -6.10 14.69 -7.27
N GLY A 308 -4.86 14.95 -7.67
CA GLY A 308 -3.64 14.50 -7.01
C GLY A 308 -2.69 13.77 -7.95
N PRO A 309 -1.48 13.41 -7.49
CA PRO A 309 -0.49 12.73 -8.31
C PRO A 309 -0.92 11.28 -8.61
N THR A 310 -0.25 10.69 -9.60
CA THR A 310 -0.39 9.27 -9.92
C THR A 310 0.63 8.47 -9.12
N TRP A 311 0.22 8.03 -7.94
CA TRP A 311 1.03 7.16 -7.09
C TRP A 311 1.12 5.75 -7.68
N THR A 312 2.27 5.09 -7.51
CA THR A 312 2.55 3.77 -8.10
C THR A 312 1.50 2.73 -7.72
N TYR A 313 1.10 2.72 -6.45
CA TYR A 313 0.11 1.78 -5.93
C TYR A 313 -1.30 1.97 -6.47
N ASN A 314 -1.69 3.16 -6.93
CA ASN A 314 -3.04 3.38 -7.48
C ASN A 314 -3.22 2.65 -8.81
N THR A 315 -2.25 2.79 -9.73
CA THR A 315 -2.23 2.00 -10.97
C THR A 315 -2.01 0.52 -10.68
N GLY A 316 -1.12 0.18 -9.75
CA GLY A 316 -0.84 -1.20 -9.34
C GLY A 316 -2.07 -1.96 -8.85
N THR A 317 -2.80 -1.38 -7.89
CA THR A 317 -4.00 -2.00 -7.31
C THR A 317 -5.19 -2.00 -8.28
N ALA A 318 -5.30 -1.02 -9.17
CA ALA A 318 -6.29 -1.05 -10.25
C ALA A 318 -6.01 -2.22 -11.20
N LEU A 319 -4.75 -2.40 -11.61
CA LEU A 319 -4.33 -3.53 -12.45
C LEU A 319 -4.59 -4.86 -11.74
N TYR A 320 -4.28 -4.94 -10.44
CA TYR A 320 -4.55 -6.15 -9.66
C TYR A 320 -6.05 -6.48 -9.60
N THR A 321 -6.90 -5.47 -9.36
CA THR A 321 -8.36 -5.62 -9.33
C THR A 321 -8.89 -6.18 -10.64
N VAL A 322 -8.41 -5.67 -11.79
CA VAL A 322 -8.81 -6.16 -13.12
C VAL A 322 -8.37 -7.60 -13.33
N CYS A 323 -7.15 -7.96 -12.91
CA CYS A 323 -6.66 -9.35 -13.00
C CYS A 323 -7.53 -10.32 -12.18
N LEU A 324 -7.92 -9.93 -10.96
CA LEU A 324 -8.80 -10.74 -10.13
C LEU A 324 -10.21 -10.87 -10.73
N LEU A 325 -10.81 -9.79 -11.25
CA LEU A 325 -12.11 -9.84 -11.93
C LEU A 325 -12.08 -10.81 -13.13
N GLN A 326 -11.01 -10.77 -13.93
CA GLN A 326 -10.83 -11.64 -15.08
C GLN A 326 -10.83 -13.13 -14.69
N GLN A 327 -10.28 -13.48 -13.53
CA GLN A 327 -10.24 -14.86 -13.03
C GLN A 327 -11.64 -15.42 -12.69
N PHE A 328 -12.59 -14.56 -12.28
CA PHE A 328 -13.97 -14.99 -12.05
C PHE A 328 -14.77 -15.09 -13.34
N ARG A 329 -14.62 -14.08 -14.21
CA ARG A 329 -15.31 -14.03 -15.49
C ARG A 329 -14.43 -13.30 -16.49
N ALA A 330 -13.96 -14.06 -17.47
CA ALA A 330 -13.17 -13.51 -18.54
C ALA A 330 -14.00 -12.58 -19.43
N GLU A 331 -13.54 -11.34 -19.60
CA GLU A 331 -14.16 -10.34 -20.45
C GLU A 331 -13.10 -9.61 -21.27
N GLU A 332 -13.38 -9.36 -22.55
CA GLU A 332 -12.46 -8.63 -23.43
C GLU A 332 -12.17 -7.21 -22.90
N GLU A 333 -13.18 -6.54 -22.35
CA GLU A 333 -13.02 -5.21 -21.77
C GLU A 333 -11.99 -5.21 -20.63
N LEU A 334 -12.00 -6.23 -19.77
CA LEU A 334 -11.03 -6.38 -18.67
C LEU A 334 -9.62 -6.62 -19.22
N ALA A 335 -9.48 -7.44 -20.27
CA ALA A 335 -8.19 -7.63 -20.93
C ALA A 335 -7.63 -6.32 -21.51
N GLN A 336 -8.46 -5.49 -22.14
CA GLN A 336 -8.04 -4.19 -22.68
C GLN A 336 -7.68 -3.19 -21.57
N ARG A 337 -8.44 -3.18 -20.46
CA ARG A 337 -8.14 -2.35 -19.28
C ARG A 337 -6.79 -2.76 -18.66
N ALA A 338 -6.56 -4.07 -18.48
CA ALA A 338 -5.33 -4.59 -17.93
C ALA A 338 -4.11 -4.22 -18.79
N TYR A 339 -4.23 -4.37 -20.11
CA TYR A 339 -3.19 -3.95 -21.06
C TYR A 339 -2.83 -2.48 -20.90
N ARG A 340 -3.81 -1.57 -20.94
CA ARG A 340 -3.55 -0.11 -20.82
C ARG A 340 -2.87 0.27 -19.51
N LEU A 341 -3.31 -0.33 -18.40
CA LEU A 341 -2.73 -0.08 -17.08
C LEU A 341 -1.29 -0.61 -17.00
N ALA A 342 -1.04 -1.82 -17.51
CA ALA A 342 0.28 -2.43 -17.50
C ALA A 342 1.27 -1.69 -18.42
N GLU A 343 0.84 -1.34 -19.64
CA GLU A 343 1.62 -0.53 -20.59
C GLU A 343 2.01 0.82 -19.98
N ALA A 344 1.05 1.52 -19.34
CA ALA A 344 1.35 2.78 -18.67
C ALA A 344 2.28 2.61 -17.46
N ALA A 345 2.19 1.50 -16.75
CA ALA A 345 2.99 1.23 -15.56
C ALA A 345 4.47 0.94 -15.84
N VAL A 346 4.79 0.40 -17.03
CA VAL A 346 6.16 0.04 -17.43
C VAL A 346 6.82 1.07 -18.35
N ASP A 347 6.07 2.09 -18.77
CA ASP A 347 6.58 3.17 -19.61
C ASP A 347 7.42 4.18 -18.77
N ARG A 348 8.74 4.14 -18.97
CA ARG A 348 9.72 5.03 -18.31
C ARG A 348 9.55 6.52 -18.67
N GLY A 349 8.78 6.83 -19.70
CA GLY A 349 8.36 8.18 -20.05
C GLY A 349 7.24 8.75 -19.17
N LYS A 350 6.57 7.92 -18.36
CA LYS A 350 5.41 8.32 -17.56
C LYS A 350 5.75 8.57 -16.09
N SER A 351 4.85 9.26 -15.40
CA SER A 351 5.06 9.82 -14.06
C SER A 351 5.16 8.80 -12.92
N LEU A 352 5.06 7.48 -13.18
CA LEU A 352 5.45 6.47 -12.18
C LEU A 352 6.96 6.36 -12.01
N PHE A 353 7.73 6.84 -13.00
CA PHE A 353 9.19 6.87 -12.98
C PHE A 353 9.70 8.27 -12.62
N ASP A 354 10.92 8.33 -12.07
CA ASP A 354 11.60 9.59 -11.75
C ASP A 354 11.92 10.38 -13.02
N GLN A 355 11.01 11.27 -13.39
CA GLN A 355 11.12 12.13 -14.57
C GLN A 355 12.23 13.19 -14.45
N SER A 356 12.85 13.32 -13.27
CA SER A 356 13.92 14.28 -13.06
C SER A 356 15.25 13.86 -13.71
N ASN A 357 15.39 12.58 -14.03
CA ASN A 357 16.54 12.06 -14.78
C ASN A 357 16.34 12.26 -16.30
N PRO A 358 17.27 12.94 -17.00
CA PRO A 358 17.17 13.17 -18.44
C PRO A 358 17.31 11.88 -19.26
N SER A 359 18.02 10.87 -18.76
CA SER A 359 18.17 9.58 -19.45
C SER A 359 17.01 8.64 -19.12
N VAL A 360 16.14 8.38 -20.10
CA VAL A 360 14.97 7.48 -19.95
C VAL A 360 15.39 6.08 -19.51
N GLU A 361 16.53 5.58 -19.99
CA GLU A 361 17.08 4.26 -19.63
C GLU A 361 17.44 4.15 -18.14
N HIS A 362 17.77 5.27 -17.50
CA HIS A 362 18.16 5.35 -16.09
C HIS A 362 17.03 5.84 -15.18
N ARG A 363 15.80 5.88 -15.68
CA ARG A 363 14.62 6.16 -14.84
C ARG A 363 14.19 4.88 -14.12
N TYR A 364 13.88 5.05 -12.85
CA TYR A 364 13.34 4.01 -11.96
C TYR A 364 12.03 4.52 -11.37
N TRP A 365 11.18 3.61 -10.89
CA TRP A 365 10.01 4.03 -10.11
C TRP A 365 10.44 4.94 -8.97
N TRP A 366 9.81 6.10 -8.83
CA TRP A 366 10.29 7.16 -7.93
C TRP A 366 9.78 7.02 -6.49
N ASP A 367 8.80 6.16 -6.30
CA ASP A 367 7.95 6.18 -5.13
C ASP A 367 8.59 5.46 -3.93
N SER A 368 7.92 5.44 -2.78
CA SER A 368 8.42 4.67 -1.63
C SER A 368 8.16 3.16 -1.79
N THR A 369 9.00 2.32 -1.20
CA THR A 369 8.91 0.85 -1.28
C THR A 369 7.55 0.32 -0.83
N PHE A 370 6.93 0.97 0.16
CA PHE A 370 5.59 0.61 0.66
C PHE A 370 4.44 0.99 -0.30
N PHE A 371 4.68 1.83 -1.30
CA PHE A 371 3.74 2.08 -2.40
C PHE A 371 4.06 1.19 -3.61
N VAL A 372 5.33 1.10 -4.00
CA VAL A 372 5.75 0.31 -5.18
C VAL A 372 5.42 -1.18 -5.03
N GLN A 373 5.41 -1.72 -3.82
CA GLN A 373 5.08 -3.12 -3.60
C GLN A 373 3.69 -3.53 -4.14
N LEU A 374 2.70 -2.63 -4.13
CA LEU A 374 1.38 -2.87 -4.72
C LEU A 374 1.39 -2.76 -6.25
N LEU A 375 2.29 -1.96 -6.82
CA LEU A 375 2.57 -1.97 -8.25
C LEU A 375 3.21 -3.27 -8.69
N VAL A 376 4.18 -3.76 -7.92
CA VAL A 376 4.82 -5.06 -8.12
C VAL A 376 3.78 -6.17 -8.14
N GLU A 377 2.86 -6.20 -7.16
CA GLU A 377 1.78 -7.19 -7.10
C GLU A 377 0.88 -7.13 -8.34
N GLY A 378 0.42 -5.94 -8.73
CA GLY A 378 -0.39 -5.78 -9.95
C GLY A 378 0.31 -6.24 -11.23
N LEU A 379 1.61 -5.94 -11.40
CA LEU A 379 2.38 -6.34 -12.59
C LEU A 379 2.66 -7.84 -12.62
N VAL A 380 2.93 -8.47 -11.48
CA VAL A 380 3.11 -9.93 -11.39
C VAL A 380 1.82 -10.65 -11.77
N GLU A 381 0.69 -10.19 -11.26
CA GLU A 381 -0.63 -10.75 -11.56
C GLU A 381 -1.02 -10.52 -13.03
N PHE A 382 -0.72 -9.36 -13.59
CA PHE A 382 -0.88 -9.12 -15.03
C PHE A 382 -0.09 -10.11 -15.88
N VAL A 383 1.18 -10.32 -15.53
CA VAL A 383 2.05 -11.26 -16.25
C VAL A 383 1.51 -12.69 -16.17
N GLN A 384 0.92 -13.08 -15.03
CA GLN A 384 0.34 -14.41 -14.85
C GLN A 384 -0.99 -14.59 -15.58
N VAL A 385 -1.88 -13.60 -15.53
CA VAL A 385 -3.24 -13.69 -16.10
C VAL A 385 -3.26 -13.37 -17.60
N PHE A 386 -2.45 -12.41 -18.04
CA PHE A 386 -2.50 -11.86 -19.40
C PHE A 386 -1.21 -12.02 -20.20
N GLY A 387 -0.15 -12.60 -19.63
CA GLY A 387 1.17 -12.62 -20.26
C GLY A 387 1.24 -13.36 -21.60
N GLU A 388 0.41 -14.38 -21.80
CA GLU A 388 0.32 -15.09 -23.09
C GLU A 388 -0.39 -14.25 -24.16
N PHE A 389 -1.34 -13.39 -23.77
CA PHE A 389 -2.09 -12.52 -24.68
C PHE A 389 -1.32 -11.24 -25.03
N TYR A 390 -0.48 -10.75 -24.12
CA TYR A 390 0.33 -9.53 -24.29
C TYR A 390 1.81 -9.81 -23.98
N PRO A 391 2.50 -10.64 -24.79
CA PRO A 391 3.84 -11.10 -24.50
C PRO A 391 4.89 -9.97 -24.43
N GLU A 392 4.73 -8.92 -25.25
CA GLU A 392 5.63 -7.77 -25.24
C GLU A 392 5.53 -6.98 -23.93
N THR A 393 4.31 -6.59 -23.54
CA THR A 393 4.05 -5.87 -22.28
C THR A 393 4.44 -6.71 -21.06
N ALA A 394 4.18 -8.02 -21.09
CA ALA A 394 4.61 -8.93 -20.03
C ALA A 394 6.14 -9.08 -19.95
N GLY A 395 6.83 -9.07 -21.09
CA GLY A 395 8.29 -9.02 -21.15
C GLY A 395 8.85 -7.74 -20.53
N GLN A 396 8.26 -6.58 -20.84
CA GLN A 396 8.64 -5.30 -20.23
C GLN A 396 8.32 -5.27 -18.72
N ALA A 397 7.19 -5.80 -18.30
CA ALA A 397 6.85 -5.91 -16.87
C ALA A 397 7.89 -6.74 -16.12
N ARG A 398 8.30 -7.91 -16.65
CA ARG A 398 9.37 -8.72 -16.05
C ARG A 398 10.71 -7.98 -16.01
N LEU A 399 11.03 -7.20 -17.05
CA LEU A 399 12.24 -6.39 -17.07
C LEU A 399 12.24 -5.33 -15.96
N GLU A 400 11.17 -4.56 -15.81
CA GLU A 400 11.07 -3.52 -14.77
C GLU A 400 11.02 -4.11 -13.36
N LEU A 401 10.34 -5.25 -13.18
CA LEU A 401 10.35 -5.99 -11.92
C LEU A 401 11.76 -6.43 -11.52
N ARG A 402 12.53 -7.01 -12.46
CA ARG A 402 13.93 -7.38 -12.21
C ARG A 402 14.77 -6.15 -11.86
N ARG A 403 14.68 -5.09 -12.67
CA ARG A 403 15.38 -3.82 -12.43
C ARG A 403 15.08 -3.26 -11.04
N HIS A 404 13.82 -3.33 -10.61
CA HIS A 404 13.39 -2.88 -9.29
C HIS A 404 14.00 -3.73 -8.16
N CYS A 405 13.98 -5.05 -8.27
CA CYS A 405 14.58 -5.93 -7.26
C CYS A 405 16.10 -5.72 -7.13
N GLU A 406 16.80 -5.61 -8.25
CA GLU A 406 18.23 -5.32 -8.29
C GLU A 406 18.52 -3.94 -7.67
N TYR A 407 17.69 -2.95 -7.97
CA TYR A 407 17.78 -1.61 -7.39
C TYR A 407 17.64 -1.63 -5.87
N LEU A 408 16.62 -2.32 -5.34
CA LEU A 408 16.40 -2.47 -3.91
C LEU A 408 17.65 -3.07 -3.24
N MET A 409 18.11 -4.22 -3.73
CA MET A 409 19.22 -4.95 -3.12
C MET A 409 20.53 -4.17 -3.13
N LYS A 410 20.76 -3.38 -4.20
CA LYS A 410 22.00 -2.64 -4.38
C LYS A 410 22.02 -1.29 -3.67
N TYR A 411 20.92 -0.55 -3.70
CA TYR A 411 20.92 0.87 -3.30
C TYR A 411 20.11 1.18 -2.05
N MET A 412 19.16 0.31 -1.67
CA MET A 412 18.27 0.57 -0.54
C MET A 412 18.70 -0.17 0.74
N LYS A 413 19.49 -1.23 0.59
CA LYS A 413 20.01 -2.04 1.70
C LYS A 413 21.11 -1.29 2.46
N GLY A 414 20.89 -1.08 3.76
CA GLY A 414 21.88 -0.52 4.67
C GLY A 414 22.92 -1.55 5.12
N ARG A 415 23.98 -1.08 5.79
CA ARG A 415 25.01 -1.94 6.39
C ARG A 415 24.47 -2.82 7.53
N ASP A 416 23.38 -2.38 8.15
CA ASP A 416 22.59 -3.11 9.13
C ASP A 416 21.75 -4.25 8.51
N GLY A 417 21.70 -4.33 7.18
CA GLY A 417 20.88 -5.29 6.45
C GLY A 417 19.40 -4.93 6.36
N LEU A 418 19.00 -3.74 6.85
CA LEU A 418 17.64 -3.20 6.74
C LEU A 418 17.54 -2.19 5.59
N TYR A 419 16.32 -1.92 5.12
CA TYR A 419 16.10 -1.14 3.90
C TYR A 419 15.57 0.26 4.25
N VAL A 420 16.08 1.28 3.56
CA VAL A 420 15.44 2.61 3.55
C VAL A 420 14.17 2.57 2.69
N ARG A 421 13.30 3.58 2.81
CA ARG A 421 11.94 3.52 2.27
C ARG A 421 11.74 4.22 0.92
N ASN A 422 12.53 5.23 0.55
CA ASN A 422 12.27 6.06 -0.62
C ASN A 422 13.21 5.73 -1.78
N LEU A 423 12.67 5.35 -2.94
CA LEU A 423 13.49 4.99 -4.10
C LEU A 423 14.23 6.17 -4.71
N ARG A 424 13.87 7.42 -4.41
CA ARG A 424 14.69 8.58 -4.78
C ARG A 424 15.89 8.70 -3.86
N LEU A 425 17.01 8.12 -4.25
CA LEU A 425 18.24 8.07 -3.44
C LEU A 425 18.71 9.46 -2.95
N TYR A 426 18.52 10.52 -3.75
CA TYR A 426 18.90 11.89 -3.40
C TYR A 426 18.07 12.52 -2.28
N VAL A 427 16.97 11.88 -1.85
CA VAL A 427 16.20 12.29 -0.67
C VAL A 427 16.60 11.50 0.58
N VAL A 428 17.34 10.40 0.42
CA VAL A 428 17.69 9.50 1.53
C VAL A 428 18.89 10.02 2.29
N SER A 429 20.04 10.22 1.65
CA SER A 429 21.26 10.75 2.30
C SER A 429 22.27 11.23 1.27
N MET A 430 23.35 11.87 1.71
CA MET A 430 24.45 12.26 0.82
C MET A 430 25.15 11.06 0.17
N ASP A 431 25.27 9.94 0.89
CA ASP A 431 25.85 8.70 0.34
C ASP A 431 24.96 8.16 -0.80
N HIS A 432 23.64 8.17 -0.60
CA HIS A 432 22.68 7.72 -1.60
C HIS A 432 22.60 8.70 -2.78
N LEU A 433 22.74 10.01 -2.56
CA LEU A 433 22.89 10.97 -3.65
C LEU A 433 24.11 10.65 -4.54
N ARG A 434 25.26 10.30 -3.95
CA ARG A 434 26.43 9.88 -4.74
C ARG A 434 26.13 8.61 -5.56
N MET A 435 25.45 7.63 -4.95
CA MET A 435 25.00 6.43 -5.67
C MET A 435 24.07 6.76 -6.83
N TYR A 436 23.17 7.75 -6.69
CA TYR A 436 22.32 8.23 -7.78
C TYR A 436 23.14 8.84 -8.91
N GLN A 437 24.08 9.72 -8.58
CA GLN A 437 24.93 10.38 -9.57
C GLN A 437 25.76 9.36 -10.34
N GLU A 438 26.32 8.35 -9.66
CA GLU A 438 27.05 7.24 -10.28
C GLU A 438 26.15 6.36 -11.14
N LEU A 439 24.94 6.03 -10.67
CA LEU A 439 23.99 5.19 -11.40
C LEU A 439 23.45 5.87 -12.66
N THR A 440 23.16 7.17 -12.56
CA THR A 440 22.38 7.88 -13.60
C THR A 440 23.23 8.74 -14.52
N GLY A 441 24.40 9.19 -14.05
CA GLY A 441 25.19 10.24 -14.69
C GLY A 441 24.69 11.66 -14.43
N ASP A 442 23.58 11.86 -13.70
CA ASP A 442 23.05 13.18 -13.36
C ASP A 442 23.84 13.82 -12.20
N THR A 443 25.03 14.36 -12.51
CA THR A 443 25.87 15.07 -11.55
C THR A 443 25.30 16.43 -11.13
N GLY A 444 24.22 16.90 -11.76
CA GLY A 444 23.55 18.16 -11.44
C GLY A 444 22.56 18.05 -10.28
N ARG A 445 22.10 16.83 -9.94
CA ARG A 445 21.18 16.59 -8.83
C ARG A 445 21.81 17.01 -7.49
N GLY A 446 21.17 17.97 -6.83
CA GLY A 446 21.44 18.32 -5.44
C GLY A 446 20.64 17.46 -4.44
N PRO A 447 21.00 17.49 -3.15
CA PRO A 447 20.25 16.77 -2.12
C PRO A 447 18.86 17.40 -1.90
N ALA A 448 17.87 16.56 -1.64
CA ALA A 448 16.51 16.96 -1.26
C ALA A 448 16.02 16.10 -0.10
N LEU A 449 16.79 16.12 1.00
CA LEU A 449 16.63 15.17 2.10
C LEU A 449 15.22 15.20 2.71
N ASP A 450 14.59 14.05 2.78
CA ASP A 450 13.21 13.89 3.25
C ASP A 450 13.19 13.68 4.77
N ALA A 451 12.38 14.48 5.48
CA ALA A 451 12.24 14.37 6.94
C ALA A 451 11.63 13.03 7.37
N SER A 452 10.87 12.36 6.50
CA SER A 452 10.29 11.04 6.78
C SER A 452 11.29 9.89 6.71
N GLU A 453 12.49 10.13 6.16
CA GLU A 453 13.65 9.22 6.20
C GLU A 453 14.49 9.41 7.47
N ARG A 454 14.00 10.18 8.45
CA ARG A 454 14.75 10.57 9.65
C ARG A 454 14.02 10.20 10.92
N TRP A 455 14.80 10.07 12.00
CA TRP A 455 14.25 10.05 13.34
C TRP A 455 13.46 11.34 13.61
N SER A 456 12.35 11.18 14.31
CA SER A 456 11.35 12.21 14.58
C SER A 456 11.02 12.32 16.08
N ASP A 457 11.88 11.77 16.94
CA ASP A 457 11.84 12.00 18.38
C ASP A 457 12.13 13.48 18.71
N GLU A 458 11.79 13.91 19.92
CA GLU A 458 11.87 15.32 20.32
C GLU A 458 13.28 15.91 20.16
N ALA A 459 14.33 15.13 20.43
CA ALA A 459 15.71 15.59 20.28
C ALA A 459 16.06 15.73 18.80
N SER A 460 15.70 14.76 17.97
CA SER A 460 15.92 14.81 16.51
C SER A 460 15.17 15.96 15.84
N MET A 461 13.94 16.26 16.27
CA MET A 461 13.12 17.32 15.69
C MET A 461 13.67 18.73 15.96
N LYS A 462 14.58 18.90 16.93
CA LYS A 462 15.30 20.16 17.19
C LYS A 462 16.45 20.41 16.20
N LEU A 463 16.85 19.39 15.44
CA LEU A 463 17.92 19.47 14.45
C LEU A 463 17.34 19.72 13.04
N PRO A 464 18.10 20.40 12.16
CA PRO A 464 17.86 20.38 10.72
C PRO A 464 17.81 18.95 10.16
N VAL A 465 17.07 18.72 9.08
CA VAL A 465 16.83 17.36 8.51
C VAL A 465 18.13 16.65 8.15
N GLU A 466 19.11 17.39 7.65
CA GLU A 466 20.44 16.91 7.27
C GLU A 466 21.30 16.44 8.45
N GLN A 467 20.97 16.85 9.68
CA GLN A 467 21.67 16.47 10.91
C GLN A 467 20.96 15.33 11.66
N ARG A 468 19.75 14.95 11.25
CA ARG A 468 19.01 13.86 11.88
C ARG A 468 19.55 12.50 11.43
N GLY A 469 19.51 11.52 12.32
CA GLY A 469 19.84 10.14 11.96
C GLY A 469 18.80 9.54 11.01
N ILE A 470 19.25 8.62 10.14
CA ILE A 470 18.38 7.88 9.22
C ILE A 470 17.50 6.91 10.02
N CYS A 471 16.21 6.88 9.72
CA CYS A 471 15.26 5.95 10.32
C CYS A 471 14.96 4.80 9.36
N LYS A 472 15.28 3.56 9.75
CA LYS A 472 14.73 2.36 9.11
C LYS A 472 13.31 2.17 9.62
N THR A 473 12.35 1.96 8.73
CA THR A 473 10.93 1.85 9.10
C THR A 473 10.36 0.48 8.75
N LEU A 474 9.32 0.09 9.49
CA LEU A 474 8.53 -1.10 9.18
C LEU A 474 7.95 -1.03 7.75
N LEU A 475 7.46 0.14 7.33
CA LEU A 475 7.02 0.37 5.95
C LEU A 475 8.14 0.12 4.93
N GLY A 476 9.33 0.68 5.18
CA GLY A 476 10.47 0.56 4.27
C GLY A 476 10.90 -0.90 4.08
N CYS A 477 11.07 -1.62 5.19
CA CYS A 477 11.52 -3.01 5.19
C CYS A 477 10.41 -3.96 4.69
N GLY A 478 9.18 -3.78 5.14
CA GLY A 478 8.03 -4.59 4.71
C GLY A 478 7.75 -4.42 3.21
N GLY A 479 7.71 -3.19 2.70
CA GLY A 479 7.51 -2.92 1.28
C GLY A 479 8.62 -3.49 0.40
N ALA A 480 9.88 -3.37 0.82
CA ALA A 480 11.01 -3.97 0.11
C ALA A 480 10.94 -5.50 0.11
N ALA A 481 10.63 -6.12 1.27
CA ALA A 481 10.51 -7.56 1.38
C ALA A 481 9.37 -8.12 0.52
N ARG A 482 8.17 -7.50 0.59
CA ARG A 482 7.04 -7.85 -0.27
C ARG A 482 7.41 -7.78 -1.75
N SER A 483 8.04 -6.68 -2.17
CA SER A 483 8.45 -6.50 -3.57
C SER A 483 9.39 -7.62 -4.04
N LEU A 484 10.43 -7.94 -3.25
CA LEU A 484 11.38 -9.02 -3.57
C LEU A 484 10.72 -10.41 -3.63
N LEU A 485 9.83 -10.71 -2.67
CA LEU A 485 9.15 -12.00 -2.58
C LEU A 485 8.12 -12.21 -3.69
N ILE A 486 7.36 -11.16 -4.03
CA ILE A 486 6.31 -11.21 -5.04
C ILE A 486 6.94 -11.23 -6.44
N ALA A 487 7.87 -10.32 -6.74
CA ALA A 487 8.54 -10.27 -8.03
C ALA A 487 9.38 -11.54 -8.28
N GLY A 488 10.12 -12.02 -7.27
CA GLY A 488 10.98 -13.21 -7.39
C GLY A 488 10.27 -14.51 -7.78
N ARG A 489 8.92 -14.53 -7.77
CA ARG A 489 8.13 -15.61 -8.35
C ARG A 489 8.31 -15.74 -9.86
N ILE A 490 8.63 -14.64 -10.53
CA ILE A 490 8.55 -14.54 -11.99
C ILE A 490 9.77 -13.88 -12.64
N VAL A 491 10.75 -13.39 -11.87
CA VAL A 491 12.03 -12.83 -12.35
C VAL A 491 13.24 -13.43 -11.66
#